data_AF-A0A2H0DU19-F1
#
_entry.id   AF-A0A2H0DU19-F1
#
_cell.length_a   1.000
_cell.length_b   1.000
_cell.length_c   1.000
_cell.angle_alpha   90.00
_cell.angle_beta   90.00
_cell.angle_gamma   90.00
#
_symmetry.space_group_name_H-M   'P 1'
#
loop_
_entity.id
_entity.type
_entity.pdbx_description
1 polymer ?
#
loop_
_entity_poly.entity_id
_entity_poly.type
_entity_poly.pdbx_seq_one_letter_code
_entity_poly.pdbx_strand_id
1 'polypeptide(L)'
;MNYLSLLPLIAAFSIFPLWLIEQYLPYPWFIEELLKYFFNLQINRSKIESKLKLAFLTAISFALSESFLYLSLGAMSGSLTSFLQRLLLTVPMHIATFLVLFYGCRHKPIIRLIALASTMTIHYYLNRFLAV
;
A
#
# COMPACT_ATOMS: atom_id res chain seq x y z
N MET A 1 12.30 -18.69 13.17
CA MET A 1 11.61 -18.15 11.98
C MET A 1 12.16 -16.77 11.67
N ASN A 2 12.44 -16.46 10.39
CA ASN A 2 12.81 -15.10 10.00
C ASN A 2 11.53 -14.24 10.08
N TYR A 3 11.51 -13.18 10.91
CA TYR A 3 10.34 -12.32 11.08
C TYR A 3 9.82 -11.74 9.75
N LEU A 4 10.67 -11.69 8.71
CA LEU A 4 10.30 -11.25 7.38
C LEU A 4 9.23 -12.13 6.71
N SER A 5 9.06 -13.39 7.12
CA SER A 5 7.94 -14.21 6.64
C SER A 5 6.59 -13.74 7.19
N LEU A 6 6.58 -12.92 8.25
CA LEU A 6 5.38 -12.33 8.83
C LEU A 6 5.02 -10.98 8.20
N LEU A 7 5.79 -10.49 7.22
CA LEU A 7 5.51 -9.20 6.57
C LEU A 7 4.09 -9.05 6.03
N PRO A 8 3.44 -10.07 5.42
CA PRO A 8 2.05 -9.94 5.02
C PRO A 8 1.11 -9.64 6.18
N LEU A 9 1.33 -10.30 7.32
CA LEU A 9 0.56 -10.06 8.54
C LEU A 9 0.83 -8.66 9.09
N ILE A 10 2.10 -8.26 9.17
CA ILE A 10 2.49 -6.92 9.63
C ILE A 10 1.89 -5.85 8.71
N ALA A 11 1.88 -6.07 7.40
CA ALA A 11 1.30 -5.14 6.44
C ALA A 11 -0.21 -5.00 6.58
N ALA A 12 -0.95 -6.10 6.82
CA ALA A 12 -2.38 -6.01 7.15
C ALA A 12 -2.60 -5.17 8.41
N PHE A 13 -1.86 -5.44 9.48
CA PHE A 13 -2.01 -4.67 10.73
C PHE A 13 -1.46 -3.25 10.67
N SER A 14 -0.58 -2.92 9.73
CA SER A 14 0.03 -1.60 9.62
C SER A 14 -0.96 -0.50 9.22
N ILE A 15 -2.13 -0.87 8.72
CA ILE A 15 -3.23 0.06 8.39
C ILE A 15 -3.79 0.73 9.66
N PHE A 16 -3.86 0.04 10.80
CA PHE A 16 -4.41 0.62 12.04
C PHE A 16 -3.60 1.82 12.57
N PRO A 17 -2.28 1.70 12.80
CA PRO A 17 -1.48 2.86 13.22
C PRO A 17 -1.41 3.92 12.13
N LEU A 18 -1.44 3.54 10.85
CA LEU A 18 -1.48 4.47 9.73
C LEU A 18 -2.76 5.32 9.79
N TRP A 19 -3.92 4.71 9.96
CA TRP A 19 -5.19 5.42 10.15
C TRP A 19 -5.17 6.41 11.33
N LEU A 20 -4.54 6.04 12.46
CA LEU A 20 -4.36 6.95 13.59
C LEU A 20 -3.49 8.17 13.23
N ILE A 21 -2.41 7.95 12.48
CA ILE A 21 -1.52 9.02 12.03
C ILE A 21 -2.26 9.96 11.06
N GLU A 22 -3.10 9.41 10.19
CA GLU A 22 -3.88 10.17 9.20
C GLU A 22 -4.92 11.09 9.83
N GLN A 23 -5.34 10.86 11.08
CA GLN A 23 -6.16 11.81 11.82
C GLN A 23 -5.42 13.14 12.11
N TYR A 24 -4.09 13.14 12.08
CA TYR A 24 -3.26 14.31 12.43
C TYR A 24 -2.42 14.84 11.27
N LEU A 25 -2.22 14.07 10.19
CA LEU A 25 -1.40 14.46 9.05
C LEU A 25 -2.23 14.55 7.75
N PRO A 26 -2.15 15.67 6.99
CA PRO A 26 -3.02 15.92 5.84
C PRO A 26 -2.66 15.15 4.54
N TYR A 27 -1.68 14.24 4.58
CA TYR A 27 -1.17 13.54 3.40
C TYR A 27 -1.15 12.00 3.58
N PRO A 28 -2.33 11.35 3.70
CA PRO A 28 -2.43 9.89 3.91
C PRO A 28 -1.69 9.07 2.85
N TRP A 29 -1.92 9.39 1.57
CA TRP A 29 -1.26 8.75 0.42
C TRP A 29 0.27 8.76 0.51
N PHE A 30 0.86 9.83 1.05
CA PHE A 30 2.31 9.96 1.16
C PHE A 30 2.87 8.97 2.19
N ILE A 31 2.21 8.88 3.35
CA ILE A 31 2.62 8.02 4.47
C ILE A 31 2.46 6.56 4.08
N GLU A 32 1.37 6.22 3.39
CA GLU A 32 1.12 4.88 2.86
C GLU A 32 2.22 4.41 1.89
N GLU A 33 2.57 5.25 0.92
CA GLU A 33 3.62 4.89 -0.05
C GLU A 33 5.00 4.78 0.61
N LEU A 34 5.29 5.61 1.61
CA LEU A 34 6.51 5.47 2.41
C LEU A 34 6.54 4.12 3.16
N LEU A 35 5.44 3.73 3.77
CA LEU A 35 5.33 2.46 4.49
C LEU A 35 5.52 1.26 3.55
N LYS A 36 4.86 1.25 2.39
CA LYS A 36 5.07 0.24 1.33
C LYS A 36 6.51 0.22 0.86
N TYR A 37 7.15 1.38 0.72
CA TYR A 37 8.55 1.48 0.36
C TYR A 37 9.45 0.83 1.41
N PHE A 38 9.21 1.08 2.70
CA PHE A 38 9.94 0.41 3.79
C PHE A 38 9.77 -1.12 3.74
N PHE A 39 8.55 -1.63 3.54
CA PHE A 39 8.34 -3.06 3.37
C PHE A 39 9.15 -3.62 2.20
N ASN A 40 9.15 -2.96 1.05
CA ASN A 40 9.90 -3.39 -0.12
C ASN A 40 11.43 -3.34 0.06
N LEU A 41 11.95 -2.40 0.85
CA LEU A 41 13.36 -2.40 1.25
C LEU A 41 13.70 -3.64 2.09
N GLN A 42 12.87 -3.98 3.07
CA GLN A 42 13.10 -5.15 3.92
C GLN A 42 13.00 -6.47 3.12
N ILE A 43 12.01 -6.59 2.24
CA ILE A 43 11.84 -7.75 1.36
C ILE A 43 13.07 -7.93 0.47
N ASN A 44 13.54 -6.85 -0.18
CA ASN A 44 14.68 -6.94 -1.09
C ASN A 44 16.00 -7.23 -0.37
N ARG A 45 16.17 -6.76 0.88
CA ARG A 45 17.32 -7.08 1.74
C ARG A 45 17.28 -8.48 2.37
N SER A 46 16.11 -9.13 2.37
CA SER A 46 15.95 -10.47 2.94
C SER A 46 16.78 -11.53 2.18
N LYS A 47 17.08 -12.65 2.86
CA LYS A 47 17.65 -13.86 2.25
C LYS A 47 16.58 -14.86 1.77
N ILE A 48 15.30 -14.47 1.76
CA ILE A 48 14.20 -15.34 1.32
C ILE A 48 14.30 -15.49 -0.20
N GLU A 49 14.23 -16.72 -0.71
CA GLU A 49 14.31 -17.00 -2.16
C GLU A 49 13.10 -16.43 -2.91
N SER A 50 11.90 -16.67 -2.37
CA SER A 50 10.62 -16.28 -2.97
C SER A 50 10.23 -14.81 -2.68
N LYS A 51 11.14 -13.85 -2.90
CA LYS A 51 10.90 -12.42 -2.61
C LYS A 51 9.68 -11.85 -3.33
N LEU A 52 9.46 -12.24 -4.58
CA LEU A 52 8.31 -11.77 -5.37
C LEU A 52 6.99 -12.28 -4.77
N LYS A 53 6.94 -13.56 -4.38
CA LYS A 53 5.78 -14.14 -3.69
C LYS A 53 5.51 -13.40 -2.38
N LEU A 54 6.56 -13.12 -1.60
CA LEU A 54 6.44 -12.36 -0.36
C LEU A 54 5.93 -10.93 -0.61
N ALA A 55 6.47 -10.22 -1.60
CA ALA A 55 6.01 -8.88 -1.98
C ALA A 55 4.55 -8.89 -2.43
N PHE A 56 4.16 -9.86 -3.26
CA PHE A 56 2.79 -9.99 -3.74
C PHE A 56 1.80 -10.29 -2.61
N LEU A 57 2.13 -11.22 -1.72
CA LEU A 57 1.31 -11.51 -0.54
C LEU A 57 1.21 -10.30 0.39
N THR A 58 2.33 -9.60 0.61
CA THR A 58 2.35 -8.38 1.42
C THR A 58 1.49 -7.27 0.81
N ALA A 59 1.54 -7.12 -0.51
CA ALA A 59 0.74 -6.16 -1.26
C ALA A 59 -0.76 -6.47 -1.16
N ILE A 60 -1.16 -7.73 -1.34
CA ILE A 60 -2.55 -8.16 -1.19
C ILE A 60 -3.04 -7.93 0.24
N SER A 61 -2.24 -8.32 1.25
CA SER A 61 -2.60 -8.15 2.65
C SER A 61 -2.77 -6.66 3.02
N PHE A 62 -1.86 -5.80 2.54
CA PHE A 62 -1.98 -4.35 2.71
C PHE A 62 -3.25 -3.82 2.05
N ALA A 63 -3.42 -4.11 0.75
CA ALA A 63 -4.52 -3.57 -0.07
C ALA A 63 -5.88 -4.00 0.45
N LEU A 64 -6.06 -5.27 0.79
CA LEU A 64 -7.31 -5.76 1.36
C LEU A 64 -7.57 -5.12 2.72
N SER A 65 -6.58 -5.06 3.60
CA SER A 65 -6.79 -4.49 4.93
C SER A 65 -7.10 -2.99 4.89
N GLU A 66 -6.45 -2.23 4.01
CA GLU A 66 -6.77 -0.82 3.75
C GLU A 66 -8.22 -0.71 3.34
N SER A 67 -8.58 -1.48 2.31
CA SER A 67 -9.91 -1.38 1.74
C SER A 67 -10.94 -1.76 2.77
N PHE A 68 -10.80 -2.88 3.50
CA PHE A 68 -11.71 -3.28 4.59
C PHE A 68 -11.84 -2.24 5.71
N LEU A 69 -10.76 -1.59 6.14
CA LEU A 69 -10.85 -0.53 7.16
C LEU A 69 -11.65 0.65 6.61
N TYR A 70 -11.34 1.09 5.39
CA TYR A 70 -12.05 2.18 4.74
C TYR A 70 -13.45 1.80 4.23
N LEU A 71 -13.77 0.50 4.08
CA LEU A 71 -15.12 -0.01 3.85
C LEU A 71 -16.03 0.31 5.03
N SER A 72 -15.52 0.14 6.27
CA SER A 72 -16.30 0.43 7.48
C SER A 72 -16.64 1.92 7.61
N LEU A 73 -15.75 2.79 7.11
CA LEU A 73 -15.95 4.24 7.06
C LEU A 73 -16.83 4.67 5.88
N GLY A 74 -16.68 4.05 4.71
CA GLY A 74 -17.45 4.33 3.51
C GLY A 74 -18.89 3.80 3.56
N ALA A 75 -19.17 2.73 4.31
CA ALA A 75 -20.53 2.28 4.57
C ALA A 75 -21.38 3.37 5.26
N MET A 76 -20.75 4.31 5.96
CA MET A 76 -21.41 5.46 6.56
C MET A 76 -21.80 6.55 5.54
N SER A 77 -21.26 6.53 4.31
CA SER A 77 -21.57 7.51 3.25
C SER A 77 -22.77 7.12 2.37
N GLY A 78 -23.32 5.91 2.52
CA GLY A 78 -24.67 5.55 2.06
C GLY A 78 -24.83 5.01 0.63
N SER A 79 -23.76 4.78 -0.14
CA SER A 79 -23.84 4.26 -1.53
C SER A 79 -23.00 3.00 -1.77
N LEU A 80 -23.67 1.87 -2.04
CA LEU A 80 -23.02 0.60 -2.42
C LEU A 80 -22.20 0.72 -3.72
N THR A 81 -22.61 1.59 -4.65
CA THR A 81 -21.90 1.78 -5.92
C THR A 81 -20.55 2.46 -5.70
N SER A 82 -20.51 3.53 -4.91
CA SER A 82 -19.27 4.23 -4.57
C SER A 82 -18.30 3.31 -3.80
N PHE A 83 -18.85 2.45 -2.94
CA PHE A 83 -18.12 1.39 -2.26
C PHE A 83 -17.43 0.42 -3.24
N LEU A 84 -18.19 -0.15 -4.19
CA LEU A 84 -17.65 -1.14 -5.14
C LEU A 84 -16.61 -0.50 -6.06
N GLN A 85 -16.84 0.75 -6.49
CA GLN A 85 -15.88 1.50 -7.29
C GLN A 85 -14.55 1.71 -6.55
N ARG A 86 -14.60 2.12 -5.27
CA ARG A 86 -13.38 2.25 -4.46
C ARG A 86 -12.67 0.91 -4.35
N LEU A 87 -13.34 -0.16 -3.92
CA LEU A 87 -12.73 -1.48 -3.76
C LEU A 87 -12.06 -1.98 -5.06
N LEU A 88 -12.76 -1.83 -6.20
CA LEU A 88 -12.27 -2.29 -7.51
C LEU A 88 -11.11 -1.47 -8.06
N LEU A 89 -10.92 -0.23 -7.59
CA LEU A 89 -9.86 0.66 -8.09
C LEU A 89 -8.69 0.79 -7.11
N THR A 90 -8.96 0.90 -5.81
CA THR A 90 -7.91 1.02 -4.79
C THR A 90 -7.14 -0.28 -4.63
N VAL A 91 -7.80 -1.44 -4.53
CA VAL A 91 -7.08 -2.71 -4.33
C VAL A 91 -6.06 -2.98 -5.45
N PRO A 92 -6.43 -2.93 -6.76
CA PRO A 92 -5.45 -3.10 -7.82
C PRO A 92 -4.36 -2.02 -7.82
N MET A 93 -4.70 -0.77 -7.48
CA MET A 93 -3.72 0.31 -7.38
C MET A 93 -2.72 0.05 -6.26
N HIS A 94 -3.14 -0.35 -5.05
CA HIS A 94 -2.23 -0.66 -3.95
C HIS A 94 -1.32 -1.83 -4.32
N ILE A 95 -1.84 -2.86 -4.99
CA ILE A 95 -1.03 -3.98 -5.46
C ILE A 95 0.00 -3.51 -6.51
N ALA A 96 -0.45 -2.73 -7.51
CA ALA A 96 0.42 -2.25 -8.58
C ALA A 96 1.52 -1.32 -8.06
N THR A 97 1.18 -0.34 -7.22
CA THR A 97 2.14 0.58 -6.58
C THR A 97 3.15 -0.20 -5.72
N PHE A 98 2.70 -1.18 -4.94
CA PHE A 98 3.61 -2.03 -4.17
C PHE A 98 4.60 -2.78 -5.06
N LEU A 99 4.14 -3.33 -6.20
CA LEU A 99 5.01 -4.02 -7.15
C LEU A 99 5.98 -3.07 -7.87
N VAL A 100 5.55 -1.86 -8.22
CA VAL A 100 6.44 -0.82 -8.76
C VAL A 100 7.55 -0.50 -7.77
N LEU A 101 7.22 -0.32 -6.48
CA LEU A 101 8.20 -0.13 -5.41
C LEU A 101 9.11 -1.34 -5.24
N PHE A 102 8.56 -2.56 -5.32
CA PHE A 102 9.34 -3.80 -5.25
C PHE A 102 10.43 -3.86 -6.31
N TYR A 103 10.08 -3.59 -7.57
CA TYR A 103 11.03 -3.55 -8.68
C TYR A 103 12.00 -2.38 -8.52
N GLY A 104 11.51 -1.18 -8.23
CA GLY A 104 12.35 0.00 -8.01
C GLY A 104 13.41 -0.21 -6.92
N CYS A 105 13.03 -0.86 -5.81
CA CYS A 105 13.91 -1.18 -4.68
C CYS A 105 15.07 -2.13 -5.01
N ARG A 106 15.04 -2.83 -6.14
CA ARG A 106 16.14 -3.69 -6.60
C ARG A 106 17.24 -2.92 -7.32
N HIS A 107 17.00 -1.66 -7.65
CA HIS A 107 17.90 -0.86 -8.47
C HIS A 107 18.62 0.25 -7.68
N LYS A 108 19.38 1.06 -8.41
CA LYS A 108 20.16 2.19 -7.89
C LYS A 108 19.26 3.19 -7.12
N PRO A 109 19.81 3.96 -6.16
CA PRO A 109 19.05 4.91 -5.34
C PRO A 109 18.14 5.85 -6.14
N ILE A 110 18.60 6.32 -7.30
CA ILE A 110 17.79 7.21 -8.16
C ILE A 110 16.52 6.53 -8.68
N ILE A 111 16.59 5.26 -9.10
CA ILE A 111 15.43 4.49 -9.58
C ILE A 111 14.46 4.22 -8.43
N ARG A 112 14.96 4.03 -7.21
CA ARG A 112 14.13 3.90 -6.00
C ARG A 112 13.31 5.14 -5.72
N LEU A 113 13.95 6.31 -5.83
CA LEU A 113 13.27 7.60 -5.65
C LEU A 113 12.24 7.86 -6.75
N ILE A 114 12.58 7.53 -8.00
CA ILE A 114 11.64 7.64 -9.12
C ILE A 114 10.43 6.74 -8.90
N ALA A 115 10.63 5.49 -8.48
CA ALA A 115 9.53 4.57 -8.18
C ALA A 115 8.63 5.12 -7.07
N LEU A 116 9.21 5.60 -5.97
CA LEU A 116 8.48 6.21 -4.86
C LEU A 116 7.67 7.44 -5.29
N ALA A 117 8.29 8.37 -6.01
CA ALA A 117 7.61 9.56 -6.53
C ALA A 117 6.46 9.18 -7.48
N SER A 118 6.68 8.16 -8.32
CA SER A 118 5.66 7.67 -9.25
C SER A 118 4.47 7.07 -8.53
N THR A 119 4.68 6.22 -7.51
CA THR A 119 3.56 5.62 -6.79
C THR A 119 2.79 6.60 -5.94
N MET A 120 3.49 7.55 -5.31
CA MET A 120 2.88 8.70 -4.63
C MET A 120 1.98 9.50 -5.56
N THR A 121 2.46 9.77 -6.77
CA THR A 121 1.70 10.51 -7.79
C THR A 121 0.46 9.74 -8.22
N ILE A 122 0.59 8.45 -8.53
CA ILE A 122 -0.52 7.57 -8.93
C ILE A 122 -1.59 7.53 -7.82
N HIS A 123 -1.16 7.30 -6.58
CA HIS A 123 -2.06 7.19 -5.44
C HIS A 123 -2.80 8.51 -5.18
N TYR A 124 -2.08 9.64 -5.17
CA TYR A 124 -2.69 10.97 -5.03
C TYR A 124 -3.79 11.22 -6.08
N TYR A 125 -3.49 10.98 -7.36
CA TYR A 125 -4.47 11.23 -8.43
C TYR A 125 -5.66 10.27 -8.38
N LEU A 126 -5.46 9.00 -8.03
CA LEU A 126 -6.57 8.07 -7.87
C LEU A 126 -7.49 8.47 -6.70
N ASN A 127 -6.92 8.86 -5.56
CA ASN A 127 -7.70 9.33 -4.43
C ASN A 127 -8.50 10.58 -4.79
N ARG A 128 -7.92 11.50 -5.56
CA ARG A 128 -8.63 12.69 -6.04
C ARG A 128 -9.73 12.39 -7.05
N PHE A 129 -9.54 11.38 -7.89
CA PHE A 129 -10.56 10.90 -8.82
C PHE A 129 -11.75 10.27 -8.08
N LEU A 130 -11.49 9.56 -6.98
CA LEU A 130 -12.49 8.89 -6.15
C LEU A 130 -13.13 9.77 -5.07
N ALA A 131 -12.59 10.97 -4.83
CA ALA A 131 -13.10 11.94 -3.87
C ALA A 131 -14.15 12.91 -4.46
N VAL A 132 -14.71 12.57 -5.62
CA VAL A 132 -15.88 13.21 -6.24
C VAL A 132 -17.16 12.59 -5.72
#